data_AF-A0A850SWS6-F1
#
_entry.id   AF-A0A850SWS6-F1
#
_cell.length_a   1.000
_cell.length_b   1.000
_cell.length_c   1.000
_cell.angle_alpha   90.00
_cell.angle_beta   90.00
_cell.angle_gamma   90.00
#
_symmetry.space_group_name_H-M   'P 1'
#
loop_
_entity.id
_entity.type
_entity.pdbx_description
1 polymer ?
#
loop_
_entity_poly.entity_id
_entity_poly.type
_entity_poly.pdbx_seq_one_letter_code
_entity_poly.pdbx_strand_id
1 'polypeptide(L)'
;MSKPSSATTFDNIWGQPRRTMTADTDLELVLVNNARIPLAFWRKNFFFKGGRNQTLHSLTQGIFPAKADPMGTHPVFALKPIAGGIGFRACPCSSSGGSNRWVNKNTKLRHTGFSMEKTSYIIDRIPFTIPASQAKTLAFKGEVSASDIQTRQQAGAL
;
A
#
# COMPACT_ATOMS: atom_id res chain seq x y z
N MET A 1 41.14 -8.04 -39.72
CA MET A 1 39.67 -7.93 -39.80
C MET A 1 39.07 -8.70 -38.64
N SER A 2 38.69 -8.00 -37.57
CA SER A 2 38.24 -8.62 -36.30
C SER A 2 36.76 -8.35 -36.12
N LYS A 3 35.92 -9.39 -36.13
CA LYS A 3 34.48 -9.27 -35.83
C LYS A 3 34.30 -8.88 -34.36
N PRO A 4 33.46 -7.88 -34.02
CA PRO A 4 33.07 -7.68 -32.63
C PRO A 4 32.12 -8.80 -32.19
N SER A 5 32.48 -9.43 -31.07
CA SER A 5 31.67 -10.36 -30.30
C SER A 5 30.40 -9.66 -29.81
N SER A 6 29.23 -10.15 -30.23
CA SER A 6 27.95 -9.68 -29.71
C SER A 6 27.83 -10.09 -28.25
N ALA A 7 28.01 -9.15 -27.33
CA ALA A 7 27.71 -9.33 -25.93
C ALA A 7 26.20 -9.58 -25.77
N THR A 8 25.86 -10.75 -25.26
CA THR A 8 24.48 -11.14 -24.94
C THR A 8 24.04 -10.39 -23.68
N THR A 9 23.47 -9.20 -23.84
CA THR A 9 22.87 -8.47 -22.70
C THR A 9 21.58 -9.15 -22.27
N PHE A 10 21.32 -9.19 -20.96
CA PHE A 10 20.14 -9.80 -20.33
C PHE A 10 18.80 -9.36 -20.97
N ASP A 11 18.76 -8.14 -21.50
CA ASP A 11 17.61 -7.54 -22.18
C ASP A 11 17.22 -8.24 -23.50
N ASN A 12 18.17 -8.86 -24.20
CA ASN A 12 17.92 -9.56 -25.46
C ASN A 12 17.30 -10.95 -25.26
N ILE A 13 17.37 -11.51 -24.05
CA ILE A 13 16.88 -12.87 -23.76
C ILE A 13 15.42 -12.82 -23.31
N TRP A 14 15.02 -11.79 -22.55
CA TRP A 14 13.71 -11.76 -21.90
C TRP A 14 12.72 -10.74 -22.46
N GLY A 15 13.15 -9.92 -23.43
CA GLY A 15 12.33 -8.89 -24.03
C GLY A 15 11.99 -7.76 -23.05
N GLN A 16 11.81 -6.55 -23.58
CA GLN A 16 11.18 -5.47 -22.83
C GLN A 16 9.76 -5.94 -22.44
N PRO A 17 9.35 -5.91 -21.16
CA PRO A 17 7.98 -6.28 -20.81
C PRO A 17 7.03 -5.34 -21.54
N ARG A 18 6.35 -5.84 -22.58
CA ARG A 18 5.28 -5.13 -23.25
C ARG A 18 4.18 -4.93 -22.21
N ARG A 19 4.05 -3.71 -21.69
CA ARG A 19 2.83 -3.27 -21.01
C ARG A 19 1.74 -3.20 -22.08
N THR A 20 1.06 -4.31 -22.33
CA THR A 20 -0.15 -4.34 -23.15
C THR A 20 -1.30 -3.74 -22.35
N MET A 21 -2.14 -2.91 -22.99
CA MET A 21 -3.35 -2.33 -22.39
C MET A 21 -4.29 -3.38 -21.76
N THR A 22 -4.20 -4.63 -22.22
CA THR A 22 -4.92 -5.79 -21.68
C THR A 22 -4.65 -5.99 -20.18
N ALA A 23 -3.39 -5.85 -19.74
CA ALA A 23 -3.02 -6.11 -18.34
C ALA A 23 -3.56 -5.04 -17.36
N ASP A 24 -3.63 -3.78 -17.78
CA ASP A 24 -4.26 -2.73 -16.96
C ASP A 24 -5.79 -2.93 -16.90
N THR A 25 -6.41 -3.33 -18.01
CA THR A 25 -7.84 -3.67 -18.05
C THR A 25 -8.15 -4.86 -17.14
N ASP A 26 -7.32 -5.90 -17.17
CA ASP A 26 -7.45 -7.09 -16.33
C ASP A 26 -7.27 -6.77 -14.84
N LEU A 27 -6.43 -5.79 -14.52
CA LEU A 27 -6.25 -5.38 -13.13
C LEU A 27 -7.49 -4.66 -12.59
N GLU A 28 -8.09 -3.75 -13.36
CA GLU A 28 -9.29 -3.03 -12.92
C GLU A 28 -10.44 -4.00 -12.57
N LEU A 29 -10.50 -5.18 -13.19
CA LEU A 29 -11.48 -6.23 -12.86
C LEU A 29 -11.30 -6.79 -11.44
N VAL A 30 -10.09 -6.74 -10.86
CA VAL A 30 -9.81 -7.24 -9.51
C VAL A 30 -9.78 -6.13 -8.45
N LEU A 31 -9.74 -4.85 -8.85
CA LEU A 31 -9.72 -3.69 -7.96
C LEU A 31 -11.11 -3.28 -7.46
N VAL A 32 -11.90 -4.25 -6.96
CA VAL A 32 -13.26 -4.02 -6.46
C VAL A 32 -13.30 -3.82 -4.93
N ASN A 33 -14.30 -3.10 -4.43
CA ASN A 33 -14.48 -2.87 -2.99
C ASN A 33 -14.58 -4.20 -2.22
N ASN A 34 -13.87 -4.31 -1.10
CA ASN A 34 -13.69 -5.51 -0.27
C ASN A 34 -12.89 -6.65 -0.91
N ALA A 35 -12.29 -6.48 -2.09
CA ALA A 35 -11.44 -7.50 -2.68
C ALA A 35 -10.26 -7.88 -1.76
N ARG A 36 -9.87 -9.15 -1.81
CA ARG A 36 -8.68 -9.69 -1.15
C ARG A 36 -7.55 -9.75 -2.16
N ILE A 37 -6.93 -8.60 -2.42
CA ILE A 37 -5.98 -8.45 -3.51
C ILE A 37 -4.65 -9.12 -3.15
N PRO A 38 -4.14 -10.06 -3.99
CA PRO A 38 -2.82 -10.64 -3.83
C PRO A 38 -1.72 -9.58 -3.84
N LEU A 39 -0.66 -9.80 -3.06
CA LEU A 39 0.42 -8.80 -2.85
C LEU A 39 1.10 -8.35 -4.15
N ALA A 40 1.17 -9.22 -5.15
CA ALA A 40 1.74 -8.92 -6.47
C ALA A 40 1.02 -7.79 -7.21
N PHE A 41 -0.26 -7.56 -6.89
CA PHE A 41 -1.10 -6.53 -7.51
C PHE A 41 -1.20 -5.26 -6.68
N TRP A 42 -0.53 -5.19 -5.53
CA TRP A 42 -0.55 -4.00 -4.69
C TRP A 42 0.17 -2.86 -5.37
N ARG A 43 -0.43 -1.67 -5.32
CA ARG A 43 0.19 -0.42 -5.76
C ARG A 43 0.35 0.54 -4.58
N LYS A 44 1.19 1.55 -4.77
CA LYS A 44 1.37 2.63 -3.80
C LYS A 44 0.02 3.34 -3.59
N ASN A 45 -0.22 3.81 -2.37
CA ASN A 45 -1.45 4.49 -1.95
C ASN A 45 -2.73 3.63 -1.93
N PHE A 46 -2.63 2.31 -2.09
CA PHE A 46 -3.75 1.43 -1.79
C PHE A 46 -4.13 1.53 -0.30
N PHE A 47 -5.42 1.66 -0.06
CA PHE A 47 -6.01 1.72 1.27
C PHE A 47 -6.81 0.46 1.54
N PHE A 48 -6.55 -0.14 2.69
CA PHE A 48 -7.18 -1.38 3.12
C PHE A 48 -7.78 -1.25 4.51
N LYS A 49 -8.81 -2.04 4.81
CA LYS A 49 -9.34 -2.25 6.16
C LYS A 49 -9.06 -3.67 6.66
N GLY A 50 -9.16 -3.89 7.97
CA GLY A 50 -9.14 -5.22 8.58
C GLY A 50 -7.77 -5.68 9.12
N GLY A 51 -6.79 -4.79 9.26
CA GLY A 51 -5.53 -5.12 9.90
C GLY A 51 -5.74 -5.32 11.41
N ARG A 52 -5.72 -6.58 11.88
CA ARG A 52 -5.94 -6.90 13.30
C ARG A 52 -4.87 -6.28 14.18
N ASN A 53 -5.26 -5.76 15.35
CA ASN A 53 -4.35 -5.12 16.29
C ASN A 53 -3.17 -6.00 16.67
N GLN A 54 -3.43 -7.28 17.02
CA GLN A 54 -2.37 -8.21 17.37
C GLN A 54 -1.38 -8.45 16.22
N THR A 55 -1.89 -8.59 14.98
CA THR A 55 -1.04 -8.74 13.79
C THR A 55 -0.20 -7.50 13.53
N LEU A 56 -0.81 -6.31 13.61
CA LEU A 56 -0.09 -5.04 13.41
C LEU A 56 0.95 -4.82 14.51
N HIS A 57 0.64 -5.16 15.76
CA HIS A 57 1.58 -5.11 16.88
C HIS A 57 2.80 -6.00 16.61
N SER A 58 2.59 -7.25 16.21
CA SER A 58 3.70 -8.15 15.83
C SER A 58 4.50 -7.63 14.63
N LEU A 59 3.84 -7.23 13.54
CA LEU A 59 4.51 -6.77 12.31
C LEU A 59 5.29 -5.46 12.51
N THR A 60 4.88 -4.64 13.48
CA THR A 60 5.57 -3.39 13.85
C THR A 60 6.51 -3.56 15.03
N GLN A 61 6.83 -4.80 15.42
CA GLN A 61 7.75 -5.12 16.52
C GLN A 61 7.36 -4.42 17.84
N GLY A 62 6.06 -4.30 18.10
CA GLY A 62 5.50 -3.72 19.30
C GLY A 62 5.29 -2.20 19.27
N ILE A 63 5.76 -1.50 18.23
CA ILE A 63 5.66 -0.03 18.15
C ILE A 63 4.21 0.43 17.96
N PHE A 64 3.43 -0.27 17.13
CA PHE A 64 2.00 0.01 17.03
C PHE A 64 1.28 -0.59 18.24
N PRO A 65 0.50 0.21 19.00
CA PRO A 65 -0.07 -0.26 20.25
C PRO A 65 -1.07 -1.39 20.01
N ALA A 66 -0.92 -2.48 20.77
CA ALA A 66 -2.03 -3.40 20.98
C ALA A 66 -3.08 -2.64 21.80
N LYS A 67 -4.11 -2.12 21.14
CA LYS A 67 -5.21 -1.45 21.86
C LYS A 67 -5.90 -2.44 22.81
N ALA A 68 -6.63 -1.88 23.78
CA ALA A 68 -7.38 -2.63 24.79
C ALA A 68 -8.30 -3.72 24.19
N ASP A 69 -8.81 -3.51 22.97
CA ASP A 69 -9.45 -4.56 22.18
C ASP A 69 -8.43 -5.22 21.23
N PRO A 70 -7.93 -6.43 21.54
CA PRO A 70 -6.99 -7.14 20.69
C PRO A 70 -7.63 -7.66 19.38
N MET A 71 -8.96 -7.82 19.34
CA MET A 71 -9.71 -8.23 18.15
C MET A 71 -10.08 -7.05 17.25
N GLY A 72 -9.88 -5.84 17.74
CA GLY A 72 -10.04 -4.62 16.97
C GLY A 72 -9.17 -4.60 15.71
N THR A 73 -9.60 -3.81 14.73
CA THR A 73 -8.89 -3.67 13.45
C THR A 73 -8.55 -2.22 13.15
N HIS A 74 -7.50 -2.05 12.38
CA HIS A 74 -7.05 -0.78 11.86
C HIS A 74 -6.92 -0.84 10.34
N PRO A 75 -7.06 0.30 9.65
CA PRO A 75 -6.72 0.37 8.24
C PRO A 75 -5.22 0.25 8.04
N VAL A 76 -4.84 -0.18 6.83
CA VAL A 76 -3.45 -0.31 6.39
C VAL A 76 -3.30 0.47 5.10
N PHE A 77 -2.20 1.23 5.00
CA PHE A 77 -1.88 2.02 3.83
C PHE A 77 -0.58 1.54 3.18
N ALA A 78 -0.64 1.29 1.88
CA ALA A 78 0.46 0.81 1.07
C ALA A 78 1.43 1.95 0.71
N LEU A 79 2.69 1.83 1.12
CA LEU A 79 3.70 2.88 0.91
C LEU A 79 4.48 2.68 -0.40
N LYS A 80 5.15 1.53 -0.55
CA LYS A 80 5.97 1.21 -1.73
C LYS A 80 6.28 -0.28 -1.83
N PRO A 81 6.50 -0.82 -3.04
CA PRO A 81 7.02 -2.17 -3.19
C PRO A 81 8.42 -2.29 -2.58
N ILE A 82 8.76 -3.50 -2.13
CA ILE A 82 10.12 -3.85 -1.69
C ILE A 82 10.91 -4.34 -2.91
N ALA A 83 12.20 -4.00 -2.96
CA ALA A 83 13.09 -4.43 -4.03
C ALA A 83 13.08 -5.96 -4.19
N GLY A 84 13.14 -6.44 -5.42
CA GLY A 84 13.07 -7.88 -5.73
C GLY A 84 11.65 -8.49 -5.63
N GLY A 85 10.61 -7.68 -5.42
CA GLY A 85 9.21 -8.15 -5.45
C GLY A 85 8.79 -9.03 -4.27
N ILE A 86 9.65 -9.18 -3.26
CA ILE A 86 9.46 -10.08 -2.11
C ILE A 86 8.41 -9.60 -1.11
N GLY A 87 7.89 -8.38 -1.26
CA GLY A 87 6.87 -7.85 -0.37
C GLY A 87 6.50 -6.41 -0.66
N PHE A 88 5.68 -5.84 0.21
CA PHE A 88 5.26 -4.46 0.15
C PHE A 88 5.49 -3.78 1.49
N ARG A 89 5.98 -2.55 1.48
CA ARG A 89 6.11 -1.72 2.68
C ARG A 89 4.78 -1.01 2.90
N ALA A 90 4.22 -1.16 4.09
CA ALA A 90 2.95 -0.58 4.49
C ALA A 90 3.10 0.12 5.84
N CYS A 91 2.05 0.80 6.27
CA CYS A 91 1.95 1.38 7.61
C CYS A 91 0.51 1.27 8.12
N PRO A 92 0.30 1.25 9.44
CA PRO A 92 -1.02 1.30 10.00
C PRO A 92 -1.59 2.72 9.84
N CYS A 93 -2.90 2.80 9.75
CA CYS A 93 -3.61 4.07 9.86
C CYS A 93 -4.38 4.13 11.18
N SER A 94 -4.70 5.35 11.59
CA SER A 94 -5.60 5.56 12.72
C SER A 94 -6.60 6.66 12.44
N SER A 95 -7.79 6.55 13.02
CA SER A 95 -8.75 7.65 13.09
C SER A 95 -8.46 8.61 14.25
N SER A 96 -7.56 8.23 15.16
CA SER A 96 -7.17 9.01 16.34
C SER A 96 -5.65 8.96 16.53
N GLY A 97 -5.02 10.10 16.78
CA GLY A 97 -3.58 10.14 17.10
C GLY A 97 -2.74 11.10 16.27
N GLY A 98 -3.31 11.74 15.25
CA GLY A 98 -2.59 12.71 14.44
C GLY A 98 -1.44 12.08 13.64
N SER A 99 -1.13 12.67 12.50
CA SER A 99 0.08 12.39 11.73
C SER A 99 0.35 13.61 10.88
N ASN A 100 1.59 13.76 10.42
CA ASN A 100 1.90 14.76 9.40
C ASN A 100 1.18 14.47 8.09
N ARG A 101 0.65 13.25 7.89
CA ARG A 101 -0.08 12.85 6.68
C ARG A 101 -1.44 12.25 7.00
N TRP A 102 -2.48 12.69 6.29
CA TRP A 102 -3.83 12.16 6.46
C TRP A 102 -4.66 12.25 5.19
N VAL A 103 -5.75 11.48 5.18
CA VAL A 103 -6.80 11.53 4.17
C VAL A 103 -8.10 11.93 4.86
N ASN A 104 -8.79 12.92 4.32
CA ASN A 104 -10.01 13.45 4.92
C ASN A 104 -11.18 12.45 4.86
N LYS A 105 -12.12 12.60 5.79
CA LYS A 105 -13.44 11.99 5.68
C LYS A 105 -14.09 12.40 4.34
N ASN A 106 -14.90 11.52 3.78
CA ASN A 106 -15.62 11.67 2.52
C ASN A 106 -14.76 11.74 1.24
N THR A 107 -13.44 11.59 1.33
CA THR A 107 -12.60 11.37 0.15
C THR A 107 -13.06 10.10 -0.57
N LYS A 108 -13.36 10.20 -1.86
CA LYS A 108 -13.71 9.05 -2.71
C LYS A 108 -12.44 8.39 -3.22
N LEU A 109 -12.29 7.11 -2.95
CA LEU A 109 -11.14 6.33 -3.41
C LEU A 109 -11.33 5.89 -4.86
N ARG A 110 -10.23 5.86 -5.61
CA ARG A 110 -10.21 5.38 -7.00
C ARG A 110 -10.51 3.89 -7.08
N HIS A 111 -10.92 3.44 -8.27
CA HIS A 111 -11.33 2.06 -8.62
C HIS A 111 -12.66 1.61 -8.01
N THR A 112 -12.90 1.93 -6.74
CA THR A 112 -14.05 1.40 -5.99
C THR A 112 -15.16 2.42 -5.77
N GLY A 113 -14.84 3.73 -5.85
CA GLY A 113 -15.74 4.82 -5.46
C GLY A 113 -16.04 4.87 -3.95
N PHE A 114 -15.34 4.06 -3.14
CA PHE A 114 -15.55 4.01 -1.69
C PHE A 114 -15.30 5.38 -1.06
N SER A 115 -16.26 5.85 -0.25
CA SER A 115 -16.13 7.11 0.48
C SER A 115 -15.55 6.86 1.88
N MET A 116 -14.46 7.55 2.21
CA MET A 116 -13.81 7.44 3.52
C MET A 116 -14.77 7.80 4.66
N GLU A 117 -15.16 6.83 5.48
CA GLU A 117 -16.11 7.03 6.59
C GLU A 117 -15.60 7.99 7.68
N LYS A 118 -14.27 8.07 7.85
CA LYS A 118 -13.57 8.88 8.85
C LYS A 118 -12.27 9.41 8.26
N THR A 119 -11.78 10.52 8.81
CA THR A 119 -10.40 10.97 8.56
C THR A 119 -9.43 9.87 9.00
N SER A 120 -8.47 9.55 8.15
CA SER A 120 -7.48 8.50 8.41
C SER A 120 -6.08 9.09 8.36
N TYR A 121 -5.42 9.10 9.51
CA TYR A 121 -4.02 9.50 9.66
C TYR A 121 -3.12 8.34 9.23
N ILE A 122 -2.22 8.62 8.29
CA ILE A 122 -1.24 7.66 7.75
C ILE A 122 -0.03 7.70 8.68
N ILE A 123 0.23 6.63 9.43
CA ILE A 123 1.30 6.60 10.45
C ILE A 123 2.58 6.04 9.81
N ASP A 124 3.09 6.73 8.80
CA ASP A 124 4.25 6.31 8.01
C ASP A 124 5.57 6.24 8.81
N ARG A 125 5.63 6.86 9.99
CA ARG A 125 6.71 6.69 10.98
C ARG A 125 6.79 5.29 11.60
N ILE A 126 5.74 4.47 11.47
CA ILE A 126 5.72 3.06 11.91
C ILE A 126 5.53 2.14 10.68
N PRO A 127 6.52 2.08 9.77
CA PRO A 127 6.40 1.24 8.60
C PRO A 127 6.68 -0.23 8.96
N PHE A 128 6.04 -1.16 8.25
CA PHE A 128 6.32 -2.58 8.34
C PHE A 128 6.27 -3.25 6.96
N THR A 129 6.88 -4.42 6.84
CA THR A 129 6.76 -5.27 5.67
C THR A 129 5.53 -6.15 5.82
N ILE A 130 4.59 -6.09 4.89
CA ILE A 130 3.45 -7.00 4.91
C ILE A 130 3.79 -8.30 4.17
N PRO A 131 3.67 -9.47 4.82
CA PRO A 131 3.83 -10.75 4.14
C PRO A 131 2.59 -11.08 3.29
N ALA A 132 2.77 -11.86 2.22
CA ALA A 132 1.69 -12.26 1.32
C ALA A 132 0.53 -12.98 2.04
N SER A 133 0.84 -13.76 3.08
CA SER A 133 -0.15 -14.45 3.92
C SER A 133 -1.08 -13.50 4.67
N GLN A 134 -0.63 -12.29 5.00
CA GLN A 134 -1.43 -11.25 5.64
C GLN A 134 -2.07 -10.30 4.63
N ALA A 135 -1.46 -10.08 3.46
CA ALA A 135 -2.05 -9.23 2.42
C ALA A 135 -3.48 -9.69 2.02
N LYS A 136 -3.68 -11.01 1.89
CA LYS A 136 -4.99 -11.60 1.56
C LYS A 136 -6.05 -11.45 2.66
N THR A 137 -5.68 -11.09 3.88
CA THR A 137 -6.62 -10.90 5.01
C THR A 137 -7.14 -9.47 5.10
N LEU A 138 -6.61 -8.56 4.27
CA LEU A 138 -7.00 -7.16 4.21
C LEU A 138 -8.05 -6.93 3.13
N ALA A 139 -9.01 -6.04 3.41
CA ALA A 139 -10.11 -5.73 2.51
C ALA A 139 -9.75 -4.45 1.75
N PHE A 140 -9.55 -4.57 0.44
CA PHE A 140 -9.26 -3.42 -0.41
C PHE A 140 -10.44 -2.45 -0.41
N LYS A 141 -10.13 -1.16 -0.26
CA LYS A 141 -11.13 -0.10 -0.32
C LYS A 141 -10.93 0.85 -1.46
N GLY A 142 -9.78 0.85 -2.13
CA GLY A 142 -9.48 1.74 -3.24
C GLY A 142 -8.08 2.30 -3.15
N GLU A 143 -7.72 3.09 -4.14
CA GLU A 143 -6.48 3.85 -4.17
C GLU A 143 -6.75 5.31 -3.77
N VAL A 144 -5.91 5.86 -2.89
CA VAL A 144 -5.95 7.27 -2.51
C VAL A 144 -5.14 8.07 -3.55
N SER A 145 -5.77 9.08 -4.16
CA SER A 145 -5.05 10.01 -5.04
C SER A 145 -3.96 10.76 -4.25
N ALA A 146 -2.80 10.99 -4.86
CA ALA A 146 -1.73 11.75 -4.21
C ALA A 146 -2.18 13.17 -3.79
N SER A 147 -3.08 13.78 -4.57
CA SER A 147 -3.71 15.08 -4.27
C SER A 147 -4.56 15.08 -3.01
N ASP A 148 -5.11 13.92 -2.63
CA ASP A 148 -6.03 13.80 -1.50
C ASP A 148 -5.28 13.54 -0.18
N ILE A 149 -3.99 13.21 -0.27
CA ILE A 149 -3.12 13.04 0.89
C ILE A 149 -2.66 14.41 1.36
N GLN A 150 -3.25 14.85 2.46
CA GLN A 150 -2.85 16.08 3.14
C GLN A 150 -1.50 15.89 3.81
N THR A 151 -0.67 16.94 3.80
CA THR A 151 0.61 16.99 4.50
C THR A 151 0.67 18.24 5.36
N ARG A 152 1.02 18.10 6.64
CA ARG A 152 1.41 19.24 7.47
C ARG A 152 2.89 19.50 7.20
N GLN A 153 3.22 20.68 6.68
CA GLN A 153 4.60 21.14 6.64
C GLN A 153 5.11 21.27 8.08
N GLN A 154 6.22 20.63 8.40
CA GLN A 154 6.92 20.95 9.64
C GLN A 154 7.46 22.38 9.48
N ALA A 155 7.00 23.30 10.32
CA ALA A 155 7.68 24.58 10.46
C ALA A 155 9.14 24.28 10.79
N GLY A 156 10.05 24.72 9.92
CA GLY A 156 11.48 24.51 10.11
C GLY A 156 11.87 25.01 11.50
N ALA A 157 12.58 24.18 12.25
CA ALA A 157 13.34 24.65 13.39
C ALA A 157 14.39 25.63 12.83
N LEU A 158 14.21 26.92 13.14
CA LEU A 158 15.26 27.93 13.04
C LEU A 158 16.32 27.68 14.10
#